data_AF-M2Q3E0-F1
#
_entry.id   AF-M2Q3E0-F1
#
_cell.length_a   1.000
_cell.length_b   1.000
_cell.length_c   1.000
_cell.angle_alpha   90.00
_cell.angle_beta   90.00
_cell.angle_gamma   90.00
#
_symmetry.space_group_name_H-M   'P 1'
#
loop_
_entity.id
_entity.type
_entity.pdbx_description
1 polymer ?
#
loop_
_entity_poly.entity_id
_entity_poly.type
_entity_poly.pdbx_seq_one_letter_code
_entity_poly.pdbx_strand_id
1 'polypeptide(L)'
;MKLEEKNRLKFKAMKCNTCGAPVYYDAAQNGFSCLYCRNVIPYEGDDGVEETSFHLDHIPITVEQECYCLDQLGESRDMIHGKGWKQDRNWQYIIKQKFLDHQQRQNYRTRELLIHSCPMCGAQVEAFASQNIWHCDYCRNKFIKDEILQSKAYKSYEVIDNGNDLLPHFAIPFSVSREEAKRVILRFAALRPNAFKEQNLEKRVDELWQFYVPFRISDSSFLVEVENEKGTALLLQDYINLVTPITHDHNQHMLNDIGPWDLSAIAPFSAKFAEGDIMFDESYKADSSPALFIRENTLKPEIVTTIKKLYPSKNYRINWIREELRTVKTAMLPVYFLDKMSNGIKVYFMVNGQTGAVCALGRGQMEGRETLFAPGNVDINSFRETTLKSGWQPVVEQKSQIYKRVSADEAFRKKGLLKRLFEKR
;
A
#
# COMPACT_ATOMS: atom_id res chain seq x y z
N MET A 1 -58.16 -1.87 10.97
CA MET A 1 -56.95 -1.82 11.82
C MET A 1 -56.19 -3.16 11.75
N LYS A 2 -55.68 -3.54 10.58
CA LYS A 2 -54.84 -4.74 10.37
C LYS A 2 -53.98 -4.53 9.11
N LEU A 3 -52.88 -3.78 9.23
CA LEU A 3 -51.83 -3.70 8.20
C LEU A 3 -50.46 -3.25 8.73
N GLU A 4 -50.14 -3.42 10.03
CA GLU A 4 -48.86 -2.94 10.59
C GLU A 4 -48.07 -3.98 11.41
N GLU A 5 -48.35 -5.28 11.27
CA GLU A 5 -47.54 -6.35 11.87
C GLU A 5 -46.87 -7.23 10.80
N LYS A 6 -46.37 -6.61 9.72
CA LYS A 6 -45.49 -7.31 8.77
C LYS A 6 -44.05 -7.33 9.33
N ASN A 7 -43.64 -8.48 9.86
CA ASN A 7 -42.26 -8.95 10.00
C ASN A 7 -41.25 -7.98 10.62
N ARG A 8 -41.39 -7.65 11.91
CA ARG A 8 -40.19 -7.37 12.71
C ARG A 8 -39.46 -8.70 12.90
N LEU A 9 -38.47 -8.96 12.04
CA LEU A 9 -37.48 -10.01 12.26
C LEU A 9 -37.00 -9.90 13.72
N LYS A 10 -37.24 -10.94 14.54
CA LYS A 10 -36.75 -11.02 15.92
C LYS A 10 -35.24 -11.26 15.90
N PHE A 11 -34.48 -10.26 15.50
CA PHE A 11 -33.03 -10.29 15.66
C PHE A 11 -32.72 -10.19 17.16
N LYS A 12 -32.12 -11.23 17.72
CA LYS A 12 -31.56 -11.16 19.07
C LYS A 12 -30.21 -10.44 18.95
N ALA A 13 -30.13 -9.20 19.40
CA ALA A 13 -28.85 -8.51 19.56
C ALA A 13 -28.02 -9.22 20.63
N MET A 14 -26.71 -9.36 20.39
CA MET A 14 -25.78 -9.76 21.45
C MET A 14 -25.76 -8.67 22.53
N LYS A 15 -25.79 -9.08 23.79
CA LYS A 15 -25.89 -8.19 24.94
C LYS A 15 -24.64 -8.25 25.77
N CYS A 16 -24.23 -7.09 26.28
CA CYS A 16 -23.18 -6.98 27.26
C CYS A 16 -23.56 -7.76 28.51
N ASN A 17 -22.71 -8.68 28.94
CA ASN A 17 -22.89 -9.43 30.19
C ASN A 17 -22.85 -8.53 31.44
N THR A 18 -22.24 -7.34 31.35
CA THR A 18 -22.13 -6.38 32.45
C THR A 18 -23.34 -5.46 32.58
N CYS A 19 -23.84 -4.87 31.48
CA CYS A 19 -24.88 -3.84 31.55
C CYS A 19 -26.13 -4.13 30.70
N GLY A 20 -26.16 -5.23 29.94
CA GLY A 20 -27.29 -5.62 29.09
C GLY A 20 -27.48 -4.77 27.83
N ALA A 21 -26.69 -3.71 27.63
CA ALA A 21 -26.69 -2.93 26.40
C ALA A 21 -26.22 -3.78 25.20
N PRO A 22 -26.62 -3.44 23.96
CA PRO A 22 -26.06 -4.08 22.78
C PRO A 22 -24.53 -3.99 22.74
N VAL A 23 -23.89 -5.05 22.28
CA VAL A 23 -22.46 -5.07 21.98
C VAL A 23 -22.24 -5.12 20.48
N TYR A 24 -21.13 -4.55 20.05
CA TYR A 24 -20.72 -4.47 18.65
C TYR A 24 -19.33 -5.04 18.52
N TYR A 25 -19.05 -5.76 17.45
CA TYR A 25 -17.71 -6.28 17.23
C TYR A 25 -16.71 -5.13 17.05
N ASP A 26 -15.58 -5.21 17.73
CA ASP A 26 -14.44 -4.32 17.62
C ASP A 26 -13.25 -5.14 17.12
N ALA A 27 -12.89 -4.92 15.85
CA ALA A 27 -11.82 -5.63 15.19
C ALA A 27 -10.46 -5.42 15.87
N ALA A 28 -10.23 -4.25 16.50
CA ALA A 28 -8.97 -3.97 17.19
C ALA A 28 -8.83 -4.75 18.51
N GLN A 29 -9.95 -5.11 19.12
CA GLN A 29 -9.99 -5.87 20.37
C GLN A 29 -10.26 -7.36 20.14
N ASN A 30 -10.49 -7.77 18.89
CA ASN A 30 -10.89 -9.12 18.50
C ASN A 30 -12.04 -9.64 19.40
N GLY A 31 -13.08 -8.82 19.58
CA GLY A 31 -14.16 -9.10 20.52
C GLY A 31 -15.31 -8.10 20.46
N PHE A 32 -16.40 -8.39 21.17
CA PHE A 32 -17.59 -7.56 21.21
C PHE A 32 -17.49 -6.49 22.30
N SER A 33 -17.32 -5.24 21.87
CA SER A 33 -17.22 -4.08 22.72
C SER A 33 -18.59 -3.48 23.05
N CYS A 34 -18.79 -3.15 24.32
CA CYS A 34 -19.97 -2.44 24.81
C CYS A 34 -19.73 -0.93 24.81
N LEU A 35 -20.44 -0.18 23.97
CA LEU A 35 -20.30 1.28 23.90
C LEU A 35 -20.74 2.01 25.18
N TYR A 36 -21.51 1.36 26.06
CA TYR A 36 -22.00 1.96 27.31
C TYR A 36 -21.02 1.82 28.47
N CYS A 37 -20.59 0.59 28.77
CA CYS A 37 -19.74 0.30 29.93
C CYS A 37 -18.29 -0.05 29.56
N ARG A 38 -17.96 -0.07 28.26
CA ARG A 38 -16.64 -0.41 27.70
C ARG A 38 -16.16 -1.82 28.01
N ASN A 39 -17.04 -2.70 28.50
CA ASN A 39 -16.71 -4.10 28.63
C ASN A 39 -16.51 -4.73 27.25
N VAL A 40 -15.51 -5.61 27.14
CA VAL A 40 -15.17 -6.33 25.92
C VAL A 40 -15.40 -7.81 26.17
N ILE A 41 -16.20 -8.45 25.33
CA ILE A 41 -16.42 -9.90 25.36
C ILE A 41 -15.53 -10.50 24.27
N PRO A 42 -14.48 -11.27 24.62
CA PRO A 42 -13.59 -11.86 23.62
C PRO A 42 -14.36 -12.72 22.62
N TYR A 43 -13.91 -12.73 21.36
CA TYR A 43 -14.39 -13.69 20.39
C TYR A 43 -13.68 -15.04 20.61
N GLU A 44 -14.45 -16.10 20.89
CA GLU A 44 -13.95 -17.46 21.14
C GLU A 44 -14.24 -18.43 19.96
N GLY A 45 -14.72 -17.92 18.82
CA GLY A 45 -15.00 -18.75 17.65
C GLY A 45 -13.71 -19.23 16.98
N ASP A 46 -13.67 -20.50 16.61
CA ASP A 46 -12.72 -21.02 15.64
C ASP A 46 -13.21 -20.62 14.24
N ASP A 47 -12.49 -19.71 13.60
CA ASP A 47 -12.80 -19.26 12.24
C ASP A 47 -12.31 -20.26 11.17
N GLY A 48 -11.74 -21.40 11.60
CA GLY A 48 -11.22 -22.45 10.73
C GLY A 48 -9.93 -22.04 10.02
N VAL A 49 -9.30 -20.94 10.44
CA VAL A 49 -7.98 -20.50 9.96
C VAL A 49 -6.98 -20.89 11.04
N GLU A 50 -6.24 -21.99 10.85
CA GLU A 50 -5.00 -22.18 11.62
C GLU A 50 -4.15 -20.93 11.41
N GLU A 51 -3.49 -20.41 12.45
CA GLU A 51 -2.54 -19.30 12.34
C GLU A 51 -1.39 -19.69 11.39
N THR A 52 -1.63 -19.64 10.09
CA THR A 52 -0.61 -19.88 9.08
C THR A 52 0.26 -18.63 9.05
N SER A 53 1.56 -18.81 9.22
CA SER A 53 2.50 -17.71 9.25
C SER A 53 2.70 -17.20 7.82
N PHE A 54 2.11 -16.05 7.52
CA PHE A 54 2.50 -15.28 6.35
C PHE A 54 3.95 -14.83 6.52
N HIS A 55 4.81 -15.13 5.55
CA HIS A 55 6.20 -14.69 5.54
C HIS A 55 6.47 -13.84 4.32
N LEU A 56 7.11 -12.69 4.47
CA LEU A 56 7.61 -11.89 3.35
C LEU A 56 8.92 -12.52 2.87
N ASP A 57 8.81 -13.48 1.95
CA ASP A 57 9.95 -14.24 1.46
C ASP A 57 10.79 -13.45 0.47
N HIS A 58 11.73 -12.67 1.01
CA HIS A 58 12.59 -11.80 0.22
C HIS A 58 13.45 -12.56 -0.77
N ILE A 59 13.51 -12.02 -1.98
CA ILE A 59 14.46 -12.47 -3.00
C ILE A 59 15.55 -11.39 -3.06
N PRO A 60 16.77 -11.66 -2.56
CA PRO A 60 17.86 -10.69 -2.60
C PRO A 60 18.28 -10.41 -4.03
N ILE A 61 18.91 -9.25 -4.26
CA ILE A 61 19.63 -9.00 -5.52
C ILE A 61 20.72 -10.07 -5.68
N THR A 62 20.79 -10.69 -6.86
CA THR A 62 21.87 -11.60 -7.21
C THR A 62 23.20 -10.85 -7.26
N VAL A 63 24.20 -11.34 -6.52
CA VAL A 63 25.55 -10.78 -6.53
C VAL A 63 26.55 -11.83 -6.99
N GLU A 64 27.19 -11.59 -8.13
CA GLU A 64 28.24 -12.45 -8.68
C GLU A 64 29.53 -11.65 -8.85
N GLN A 65 30.65 -12.16 -8.32
CA GLN A 65 31.96 -11.51 -8.45
C GLN A 65 31.94 -10.00 -8.07
N GLU A 66 31.28 -9.68 -6.95
CA GLU A 66 31.08 -8.31 -6.45
C GLU A 66 30.25 -7.38 -7.37
N CYS A 67 29.55 -7.94 -8.36
CA CYS A 67 28.67 -7.21 -9.25
C CYS A 67 27.21 -7.58 -8.99
N TYR A 68 26.33 -6.58 -9.03
CA TYR A 68 24.88 -6.78 -9.00
C TYR A 68 24.42 -7.28 -10.37
N CYS A 69 23.71 -8.40 -10.40
CA CYS A 69 23.08 -8.94 -11.60
C CYS A 69 21.59 -8.58 -11.57
N LEU A 70 21.19 -7.68 -12.47
CA LEU A 70 19.80 -7.19 -12.60
C LEU A 70 19.17 -7.73 -13.89
N ASP A 71 19.04 -9.06 -13.96
CA ASP A 71 18.63 -9.79 -15.17
C ASP A 71 17.20 -9.44 -15.64
N GLN A 72 16.37 -8.93 -14.73
CA GLN A 72 14.96 -8.59 -14.96
C GLN A 72 14.71 -7.07 -14.94
N LEU A 73 15.77 -6.27 -15.09
CA LEU A 73 15.68 -4.83 -15.08
C LEU A 73 14.87 -4.33 -16.29
N GLY A 74 13.70 -3.75 -15.98
CA GLY A 74 12.71 -3.32 -16.97
C GLY A 74 13.19 -2.25 -17.94
N GLU A 75 12.34 -1.98 -18.93
CA GLU A 75 12.60 -0.96 -19.95
C GLU A 75 12.77 0.44 -19.32
N SER A 76 13.65 1.20 -19.97
CA SER A 76 13.97 2.56 -19.59
C SER A 76 12.77 3.49 -19.81
N ARG A 77 12.34 4.21 -18.76
CA ARG A 77 11.24 5.17 -18.86
C ARG A 77 11.78 6.60 -18.70
N ASP A 78 11.45 7.45 -19.68
CA ASP A 78 11.91 8.84 -19.73
C ASP A 78 11.33 9.66 -18.55
N MET A 79 12.15 10.55 -18.03
CA MET A 79 11.90 11.39 -16.86
C MET A 79 11.19 12.71 -17.19
N ILE A 80 10.61 12.87 -18.39
CA ILE A 80 9.78 14.04 -18.74
C ILE A 80 8.70 14.21 -17.68
N HIS A 81 8.87 15.26 -16.87
CA HIS A 81 8.07 15.52 -15.68
C HIS A 81 6.58 15.58 -16.00
N GLY A 82 5.75 14.96 -15.15
CA GLY A 82 4.49 15.54 -14.66
C GLY A 82 3.47 16.06 -15.68
N LYS A 83 3.57 15.73 -16.97
CA LYS A 83 2.58 16.15 -18.00
C LYS A 83 1.43 15.16 -18.15
N GLY A 84 1.45 14.05 -17.41
CA GLY A 84 0.51 12.95 -17.57
C GLY A 84 -0.73 12.99 -16.66
N TRP A 85 -0.70 13.71 -15.53
CA TRP A 85 -1.88 13.82 -14.67
C TRP A 85 -2.40 15.25 -14.64
N LYS A 86 -3.43 15.50 -15.45
CA LYS A 86 -4.36 16.60 -15.20
C LYS A 86 -5.41 16.05 -14.24
N GLN A 87 -5.57 16.71 -13.10
CA GLN A 87 -6.66 16.44 -12.17
C GLN A 87 -7.97 16.33 -12.95
N ASP A 88 -8.68 15.21 -12.80
CA ASP A 88 -10.09 15.21 -13.19
C ASP A 88 -10.78 16.24 -12.30
N ARG A 89 -11.28 17.33 -12.89
CA ARG A 89 -11.93 18.41 -12.16
C ARG A 89 -13.15 17.88 -11.37
N ASN A 90 -13.64 16.71 -11.75
CA ASN A 90 -14.79 16.00 -11.20
C ASN A 90 -14.39 14.76 -10.37
N TRP A 91 -13.13 14.58 -9.97
CA TRP A 91 -12.73 13.46 -9.11
C TRP A 91 -13.50 13.51 -7.79
N GLN A 92 -14.36 12.51 -7.58
CA GLN A 92 -15.25 12.38 -6.43
C GLN A 92 -14.92 11.06 -5.73
N TYR A 93 -14.25 11.12 -4.58
CA TYR A 93 -13.83 9.94 -3.81
C TYR A 93 -14.98 8.96 -3.51
N ILE A 94 -16.19 9.46 -3.29
CA ILE A 94 -17.35 8.63 -2.92
C ILE A 94 -18.10 8.04 -4.13
N ILE A 95 -18.08 8.67 -5.31
CA ILE A 95 -19.06 8.34 -6.38
C ILE A 95 -18.73 7.05 -7.15
N LYS A 96 -17.52 6.47 -6.96
CA LYS A 96 -17.14 5.18 -7.58
C LYS A 96 -17.07 4.00 -6.63
N GLN A 97 -17.18 4.23 -5.32
CA GLN A 97 -17.14 3.18 -4.32
C GLN A 97 -18.48 2.41 -4.38
N LYS A 98 -18.46 1.25 -5.03
CA LYS A 98 -19.54 0.28 -4.87
C LYS A 98 -19.53 -0.14 -3.41
N PHE A 99 -20.61 0.18 -2.69
CA PHE A 99 -20.96 -0.55 -1.49
C PHE A 99 -20.91 -2.04 -1.83
N LEU A 100 -20.03 -2.78 -1.15
CA LEU A 100 -20.33 -4.19 -0.92
C LEU A 100 -21.63 -4.19 -0.13
N ASP A 101 -22.70 -4.66 -0.77
CA ASP A 101 -23.99 -4.78 -0.12
C ASP A 101 -23.84 -5.81 1.02
N HIS A 102 -23.58 -5.30 2.24
CA HIS A 102 -23.41 -6.07 3.48
C HIS A 102 -24.61 -6.98 3.80
N GLN A 103 -25.72 -6.85 3.05
CA GLN A 103 -26.90 -7.68 3.23
C GLN A 103 -26.88 -8.98 2.42
N GLN A 104 -25.90 -9.19 1.53
CA GLN A 104 -25.76 -10.49 0.88
C GLN A 104 -24.96 -11.44 1.76
N ARG A 105 -25.56 -12.55 2.17
CA ARG A 105 -24.84 -13.67 2.79
C ARG A 105 -23.75 -14.14 1.84
N GLN A 106 -22.50 -13.86 2.18
CA GLN A 106 -21.35 -14.39 1.48
C GLN A 106 -21.08 -15.81 1.99
N ASN A 107 -20.89 -16.75 1.06
CA ASN A 107 -20.53 -18.12 1.40
C ASN A 107 -19.01 -18.27 1.27
N TYR A 108 -18.33 -18.26 2.41
CA TYR A 108 -16.89 -18.48 2.44
C TYR A 108 -16.54 -19.97 2.34
N ARG A 109 -15.39 -20.27 1.73
CA ARG A 109 -14.80 -21.61 1.57
C ARG A 109 -13.29 -21.51 1.72
N THR A 110 -12.69 -22.51 2.33
CA THR A 110 -11.24 -22.68 2.38
C THR A 110 -10.74 -23.23 1.04
N ARG A 111 -9.70 -22.62 0.48
CA ARG A 111 -8.98 -23.09 -0.71
C ARG A 111 -7.47 -23.04 -0.46
N GLU A 112 -6.74 -23.89 -1.17
CA GLU A 112 -5.27 -23.89 -1.15
C GLU A 112 -4.75 -22.92 -2.22
N LEU A 113 -4.04 -21.88 -1.79
CA LEU A 113 -3.38 -20.88 -2.62
C LEU A 113 -1.90 -21.20 -2.77
N LEU A 114 -1.42 -21.27 -4.01
CA LEU A 114 -0.04 -21.52 -4.37
C LEU A 114 0.59 -20.24 -4.90
N ILE A 115 1.72 -19.84 -4.32
CA ILE A 115 2.49 -18.64 -4.73
C ILE A 115 3.87 -19.07 -5.21
N HIS A 116 4.25 -18.65 -6.42
CA HIS A 116 5.59 -18.91 -6.98
C HIS A 116 6.14 -17.68 -7.71
N SER A 117 7.46 -17.64 -7.94
CA SER A 117 8.10 -16.59 -8.73
C SER A 117 8.08 -16.93 -10.21
N CYS A 118 7.61 -16.01 -11.05
CA CYS A 118 7.60 -16.16 -12.50
C CYS A 118 9.04 -16.32 -13.03
N PRO A 119 9.40 -17.45 -13.67
CA PRO A 119 10.75 -17.66 -14.20
C PRO A 119 11.12 -16.71 -15.35
N MET A 120 10.13 -16.02 -15.92
CA MET A 120 10.33 -15.16 -17.09
C MET A 120 10.49 -13.68 -16.76
N CYS A 121 9.92 -13.21 -15.65
CA CYS A 121 9.94 -11.79 -15.29
C CYS A 121 10.16 -11.52 -13.80
N GLY A 122 10.38 -12.55 -12.97
CA GLY A 122 10.59 -12.43 -11.53
C GLY A 122 9.33 -12.23 -10.69
N ALA A 123 8.30 -11.58 -11.23
CA ALA A 123 7.06 -11.26 -10.51
C ALA A 123 6.40 -12.50 -9.88
N GLN A 124 5.81 -12.34 -8.68
CA GLN A 124 5.06 -13.42 -8.06
C GLN A 124 3.75 -13.70 -8.81
N VAL A 125 3.41 -14.98 -8.85
CA VAL A 125 2.21 -15.51 -9.47
C VAL A 125 1.44 -16.27 -8.41
N GLU A 126 0.24 -15.79 -8.14
CA GLU A 126 -0.73 -16.40 -7.23
C GLU A 126 -1.70 -17.26 -8.04
N ALA A 127 -1.95 -18.50 -7.59
CA ALA A 127 -2.89 -19.38 -8.24
C ALA A 127 -3.46 -20.42 -7.27
N PHE A 128 -4.72 -20.83 -7.46
CA PHE A 128 -5.33 -21.84 -6.62
C PHE A 128 -4.96 -23.25 -7.08
N ALA A 129 -4.84 -24.18 -6.13
CA ALA A 129 -4.62 -25.59 -6.42
C ALA A 129 -5.74 -26.20 -7.29
N SER A 130 -6.93 -25.61 -7.33
CA SER A 130 -8.03 -26.04 -8.21
C SER A 130 -7.83 -25.64 -9.69
N GLN A 131 -6.88 -24.76 -10.01
CA GLN A 131 -6.61 -24.28 -11.37
C GLN A 131 -5.51 -25.10 -12.05
N ASN A 132 -5.71 -25.45 -13.33
CA ASN A 132 -4.72 -26.22 -14.11
C ASN A 132 -3.75 -25.34 -14.92
N ILE A 133 -4.16 -24.13 -15.26
CA ILE A 133 -3.37 -23.16 -16.02
C ILE A 133 -3.30 -21.88 -15.21
N TRP A 134 -2.08 -21.43 -14.92
CA TRP A 134 -1.80 -20.21 -14.19
C TRP A 134 -1.23 -19.16 -15.13
N HIS A 135 -1.33 -17.88 -14.78
CA HIS A 135 -0.75 -16.81 -15.58
C HIS A 135 -0.11 -15.74 -14.71
N CYS A 136 1.00 -15.18 -15.18
CA CYS A 136 1.64 -14.04 -14.55
C CYS A 136 0.90 -12.76 -14.95
N ASP A 137 0.42 -11.97 -13.99
CA ASP A 137 -0.26 -10.70 -14.27
C ASP A 137 0.65 -9.64 -14.88
N TYR A 138 1.96 -9.74 -14.61
CA TYR A 138 2.93 -8.78 -15.10
C TYR A 138 3.31 -9.02 -16.56
N CYS A 139 3.82 -10.20 -16.89
CA CYS A 139 4.34 -10.50 -18.23
C CYS A 139 3.40 -11.39 -19.07
N ARG A 140 2.26 -11.81 -18.52
CA ARG A 140 1.22 -12.62 -19.19
C ARG A 140 1.65 -14.02 -19.62
N ASN A 141 2.82 -14.49 -19.17
CA ASN A 141 3.24 -15.88 -19.37
C ASN A 141 2.31 -16.83 -18.63
N LYS A 142 2.16 -18.03 -19.18
CA LYS A 142 1.28 -19.07 -18.64
C LYS A 142 2.10 -20.27 -18.20
N PHE A 143 1.65 -20.90 -17.13
CA PHE A 143 2.29 -22.07 -16.52
C PHE A 143 1.27 -23.19 -16.38
N ILE A 144 1.70 -24.43 -16.60
CA ILE A 144 0.89 -25.59 -16.27
C ILE A 144 1.16 -25.94 -14.80
N LYS A 145 0.10 -26.16 -14.02
CA LYS A 145 0.20 -26.46 -12.57
C LYS A 145 1.23 -27.56 -12.28
N ASP A 146 1.22 -28.65 -13.04
CA ASP A 146 2.11 -29.79 -12.83
C ASP A 146 3.60 -29.42 -12.97
N GLU A 147 3.95 -28.48 -13.86
CA GLU A 147 5.34 -28.01 -14.03
C GLU A 147 5.82 -27.27 -12.79
N ILE A 148 4.97 -26.41 -12.22
CA ILE A 148 5.31 -25.67 -11.00
C ILE A 148 5.33 -26.61 -9.79
N LEU A 149 4.38 -27.54 -9.67
CA LEU A 149 4.40 -28.54 -8.61
C LEU A 149 5.66 -29.42 -8.65
N GLN A 150 6.07 -29.84 -9.84
CA GLN A 150 7.31 -30.61 -10.04
C GLN A 150 8.56 -29.81 -9.66
N SER A 151 8.59 -28.52 -9.97
CA SER A 151 9.69 -27.62 -9.59
C SER A 151 9.87 -27.52 -8.07
N LYS A 152 8.79 -27.76 -7.30
CA LYS A 152 8.69 -27.48 -5.86
C LYS A 152 9.04 -26.04 -5.46
N ALA A 153 9.12 -25.13 -6.42
CA ALA A 153 9.45 -23.73 -6.21
C ALA A 153 8.20 -22.89 -5.94
N TYR A 154 7.36 -23.34 -5.01
CA TYR A 154 6.12 -22.67 -4.63
C TYR A 154 5.89 -22.77 -3.12
N LYS A 155 5.06 -21.86 -2.61
CA LYS A 155 4.53 -21.91 -1.24
C LYS A 155 3.04 -22.15 -1.27
N SER A 156 2.54 -22.87 -0.27
CA SER A 156 1.12 -23.15 -0.10
C SER A 156 0.59 -22.43 1.13
N TYR A 157 -0.59 -21.84 0.99
CA TYR A 157 -1.33 -21.18 2.06
C TYR A 157 -2.78 -21.64 2.01
N GLU A 158 -3.38 -21.88 3.18
CA GLU A 158 -4.82 -22.03 3.28
C GLU A 158 -5.45 -20.64 3.39
N VAL A 159 -6.35 -20.32 2.46
CA VAL A 159 -7.03 -19.02 2.40
C VAL A 159 -8.54 -19.21 2.39
N ILE A 160 -9.25 -18.27 3.02
CA ILE A 160 -10.71 -18.22 3.02
C ILE A 160 -11.16 -17.18 1.99
N ASP A 161 -12.01 -17.60 1.05
CA ASP A 161 -12.64 -16.68 0.10
C ASP A 161 -14.09 -17.09 -0.19
N ASN A 162 -14.82 -16.24 -0.92
CA ASN A 162 -16.19 -16.51 -1.36
C ASN A 162 -16.29 -16.75 -2.89
N GLY A 163 -15.18 -17.06 -3.55
CA GLY A 163 -15.06 -17.13 -5.01
C GLY A 163 -14.93 -15.78 -5.72
N ASN A 164 -14.84 -14.66 -4.99
CA ASN A 164 -14.39 -13.37 -5.52
C ASN A 164 -12.87 -13.31 -5.44
N ASP A 165 -12.17 -13.31 -6.57
CA ASP A 165 -10.70 -13.19 -6.61
C ASP A 165 -10.19 -11.82 -6.09
N LEU A 166 -11.11 -10.87 -5.82
CA LEU A 166 -10.81 -9.55 -5.23
C LEU A 166 -10.87 -9.55 -3.70
N LEU A 167 -11.22 -10.68 -3.07
CA LEU A 167 -11.21 -10.79 -1.62
C LEU A 167 -9.77 -10.89 -1.12
N PRO A 168 -9.40 -10.17 -0.03
CA PRO A 168 -8.08 -10.33 0.57
C PRO A 168 -7.78 -11.79 0.90
N HIS A 169 -6.63 -12.27 0.45
CA HIS A 169 -6.01 -13.47 1.03
C HIS A 169 -5.28 -13.14 2.33
N PHE A 170 -4.79 -11.91 2.46
CA PHE A 170 -4.00 -11.44 3.59
C PHE A 170 -4.39 -10.00 3.97
N ALA A 171 -4.34 -9.69 5.26
CA ALA A 171 -4.61 -8.36 5.78
C ALA A 171 -3.81 -8.06 7.05
N ILE A 172 -3.60 -6.78 7.35
CA ILE A 172 -3.17 -6.33 8.68
C ILE A 172 -4.42 -6.04 9.53
N PRO A 173 -4.62 -6.65 10.71
CA PRO A 173 -5.75 -6.32 11.55
C PRO A 173 -5.69 -4.86 12.03
N PHE A 174 -6.85 -4.24 12.25
CA PHE A 174 -6.89 -2.96 12.96
C PHE A 174 -6.24 -3.13 14.34
N SER A 175 -5.40 -2.20 14.76
CA SER A 175 -4.86 -2.12 16.14
C SER A 175 -5.31 -0.84 16.83
N VAL A 176 -5.60 0.20 16.05
CA VAL A 176 -6.21 1.45 16.50
C VAL A 176 -7.71 1.31 16.38
N SER A 177 -8.43 1.50 17.48
CA SER A 177 -9.89 1.52 17.50
C SER A 177 -10.45 2.76 16.79
N ARG A 178 -11.71 2.68 16.33
CA ARG A 178 -12.38 3.80 15.67
C ARG A 178 -12.40 5.07 16.53
N GLU A 179 -12.60 4.91 17.84
CA GLU A 179 -12.64 6.05 18.76
C GLU A 179 -11.26 6.64 19.10
N GLU A 180 -10.20 5.84 18.95
CA GLU A 180 -8.83 6.37 18.94
C GLU A 180 -8.55 7.18 17.68
N ALA A 181 -8.97 6.67 16.52
CA ALA A 181 -8.80 7.37 15.24
C ALA A 181 -9.55 8.72 15.23
N LYS A 182 -10.79 8.78 15.76
CA LYS A 182 -11.51 10.06 15.94
C LYS A 182 -10.70 11.04 16.81
N ARG A 183 -10.19 10.57 17.95
CA ARG A 183 -9.36 11.41 18.85
C ARG A 183 -8.06 11.86 18.18
N VAL A 184 -7.44 11.02 17.36
CA VAL A 184 -6.25 11.39 16.57
C VAL A 184 -6.57 12.55 15.63
N ILE A 185 -7.66 12.47 14.87
CA ILE A 185 -8.09 13.56 13.96
C ILE A 185 -8.34 14.86 14.73
N LEU A 186 -9.08 14.79 15.83
CA LEU A 186 -9.39 15.98 16.65
C LEU A 186 -8.13 16.63 17.22
N ARG A 187 -7.20 15.85 17.77
CA ARG A 187 -5.91 16.37 18.28
C ARG A 187 -5.07 16.97 17.16
N PHE A 188 -4.98 16.28 16.02
CA PHE A 188 -4.23 16.74 14.87
C PHE A 188 -4.75 18.09 14.35
N ALA A 189 -6.07 18.26 14.33
CA ALA A 189 -6.70 19.51 13.93
C ALA A 189 -6.57 20.62 14.98
N ALA A 190 -6.64 20.29 16.27
CA ALA A 190 -6.50 21.25 17.36
C ALA A 190 -5.13 21.94 17.39
N LEU A 191 -4.07 21.26 16.93
CA LEU A 191 -2.73 21.85 16.75
C LEU A 191 -2.67 22.87 15.60
N ARG A 192 -3.71 22.93 14.75
CA ARG A 192 -3.76 23.77 13.55
C ARG A 192 -5.14 24.45 13.43
N PRO A 193 -5.55 25.24 14.43
CA PRO A 193 -6.92 25.74 14.54
C PRO A 193 -7.34 26.58 13.33
N ASN A 194 -6.43 27.36 12.76
CA ASN A 194 -6.71 28.17 11.57
C ASN A 194 -6.95 27.33 10.31
N ALA A 195 -6.25 26.21 10.16
CA ALA A 195 -6.39 25.34 8.98
C ALA A 195 -7.72 24.59 8.97
N PHE A 196 -8.32 24.37 10.14
CA PHE A 196 -9.50 23.50 10.28
C PHE A 196 -10.71 24.16 10.97
N LYS A 197 -10.68 25.47 11.21
CA LYS A 197 -11.70 26.23 11.97
C LYS A 197 -13.14 25.97 11.51
N GLU A 198 -13.36 25.89 10.20
CA GLU A 198 -14.70 25.76 9.60
C GLU A 198 -15.06 24.32 9.25
N GLN A 199 -14.26 23.35 9.70
CA GLN A 199 -14.45 21.96 9.35
C GLN A 199 -15.48 21.25 10.22
N ASN A 200 -15.98 21.84 11.32
CA ASN A 200 -16.97 21.23 12.24
C ASN A 200 -16.62 19.78 12.62
N LEU A 201 -15.35 19.56 12.96
CA LEU A 201 -14.79 18.20 13.12
C LEU A 201 -15.43 17.45 14.28
N GLU A 202 -15.84 18.12 15.35
CA GLU A 202 -16.49 17.50 16.51
C GLU A 202 -17.71 16.66 16.13
N LYS A 203 -18.44 17.05 15.08
CA LYS A 203 -19.59 16.28 14.56
C LYS A 203 -19.19 15.33 13.43
N ARG A 204 -18.32 15.77 12.52
CA ARG A 204 -17.97 14.97 11.33
C ARG A 204 -17.22 13.70 11.65
N VAL A 205 -16.40 13.67 12.70
CA VAL A 205 -15.64 12.46 13.04
C VAL A 205 -16.54 11.24 13.34
N ASP A 206 -17.84 11.42 13.59
CA ASP A 206 -18.79 10.31 13.70
C ASP A 206 -19.12 9.63 12.37
N GLU A 207 -18.88 10.31 11.25
CA GLU A 207 -18.98 9.79 9.87
C GLU A 207 -17.67 9.13 9.41
N LEU A 208 -16.75 8.82 10.34
CA LEU A 208 -15.47 8.17 10.03
C LEU A 208 -15.69 6.75 9.50
N TRP A 209 -15.25 6.52 8.27
CA TRP A 209 -15.31 5.23 7.59
C TRP A 209 -14.09 4.37 7.92
N GLN A 210 -14.27 3.06 7.82
CA GLN A 210 -13.25 2.05 8.07
C GLN A 210 -13.08 1.24 6.78
N PHE A 211 -11.86 1.20 6.26
CA PHE A 211 -11.54 0.53 5.01
C PHE A 211 -10.41 -0.46 5.18
N TYR A 212 -10.54 -1.59 4.51
CA TYR A 212 -9.42 -2.38 4.05
C TYR A 212 -9.09 -1.96 2.61
N VAL A 213 -7.89 -1.42 2.43
CA VAL A 213 -7.41 -0.89 1.14
C VAL A 213 -6.32 -1.80 0.60
N PRO A 214 -6.29 -2.14 -0.70
CA PRO A 214 -5.30 -3.04 -1.26
C PRO A 214 -3.96 -2.32 -1.44
N PHE A 215 -2.90 -2.95 -0.95
CA PHE A 215 -1.51 -2.53 -1.16
C PHE A 215 -0.69 -3.68 -1.73
N ARG A 216 0.21 -3.30 -2.64
CA ARG A 216 1.32 -4.14 -3.08
C ARG A 216 2.49 -3.97 -2.13
N ILE A 217 3.14 -5.06 -1.78
CA ILE A 217 4.40 -5.10 -1.03
C ILE A 217 5.42 -5.75 -1.95
N SER A 218 6.52 -5.06 -2.26
CA SER A 218 7.51 -5.59 -3.19
C SER A 218 8.95 -5.32 -2.83
N ASP A 219 9.84 -6.25 -3.18
CA ASP A 219 11.27 -5.96 -3.27
C ASP A 219 11.57 -5.39 -4.65
N SER A 220 12.15 -4.19 -4.70
CA SER A 220 12.38 -3.43 -5.92
C SER A 220 13.79 -2.83 -5.94
N SER A 221 14.52 -3.02 -7.03
CA SER A 221 15.76 -2.27 -7.29
C SER A 221 15.54 -1.20 -8.33
N PHE A 222 15.99 0.02 -8.03
CA PHE A 222 15.93 1.16 -8.94
C PHE A 222 17.33 1.51 -9.44
N LEU A 223 17.49 1.52 -10.76
CA LEU A 223 18.68 2.04 -11.43
C LEU A 223 18.34 3.37 -12.10
N VAL A 224 19.06 4.43 -11.71
CA VAL A 224 18.81 5.80 -12.17
C VAL A 224 20.04 6.36 -12.86
N GLU A 225 19.87 6.94 -14.04
CA GLU A 225 20.93 7.68 -14.72
C GLU A 225 20.87 9.17 -14.37
N VAL A 226 21.97 9.69 -13.84
CA VAL A 226 22.13 11.07 -13.39
C VAL A 226 23.26 11.73 -14.15
N GLU A 227 22.96 12.83 -14.82
CA GLU A 227 23.93 13.70 -15.49
C GLU A 227 24.02 15.04 -14.73
N ASN A 228 25.25 15.47 -14.46
CA ASN A 228 25.59 16.76 -13.89
C ASN A 228 26.89 17.31 -14.51
N GLU A 229 27.41 18.43 -14.02
CA GLU A 229 28.67 19.01 -14.54
C GLU A 229 29.91 18.12 -14.42
N LYS A 230 29.88 17.11 -13.54
CA LYS A 230 30.99 16.15 -13.37
C LYS A 230 30.94 15.08 -14.45
N GLY A 231 29.75 14.67 -14.89
CA GLY A 231 29.52 13.70 -15.95
C GLY A 231 28.17 12.98 -15.78
N THR A 232 28.06 11.81 -16.40
CA THR A 232 26.89 10.92 -16.28
C THR A 232 27.25 9.71 -15.44
N ALA A 233 26.44 9.39 -14.44
CA ALA A 233 26.61 8.24 -13.56
C ALA A 233 25.31 7.42 -13.46
N LEU A 234 25.46 6.11 -13.22
CA LEU A 234 24.36 5.24 -12.82
C LEU A 234 24.37 5.11 -11.29
N LEU A 235 23.19 5.26 -10.68
CA LEU A 235 22.98 5.08 -9.25
C LEU A 235 21.97 3.97 -9.02
N LEU A 236 22.31 3.03 -8.14
CA LEU A 236 21.47 1.91 -7.73
C LEU A 236 20.95 2.12 -6.31
N GLN A 237 19.67 1.84 -6.08
CA GLN A 237 19.08 1.75 -4.74
C GLN A 237 18.16 0.52 -4.68
N ASP A 238 18.26 -0.23 -3.58
CA ASP A 238 17.40 -1.38 -3.33
C ASP A 238 16.36 -1.06 -2.26
N TYR A 239 15.14 -1.55 -2.48
CA TYR A 239 14.05 -1.52 -1.53
C TYR A 239 13.65 -2.95 -1.20
N ILE A 240 13.50 -3.20 0.10
CA ILE A 240 12.86 -4.38 0.64
C ILE A 240 11.51 -3.93 1.19
N ASN A 241 10.44 -4.70 0.94
CA ASN A 241 9.11 -4.41 1.46
C ASN A 241 8.55 -3.04 1.03
N LEU A 242 8.76 -2.60 -0.21
CA LEU A 242 8.17 -1.38 -0.73
C LEU A 242 6.64 -1.49 -0.77
N VAL A 243 5.98 -0.77 0.14
CA VAL A 243 4.52 -0.70 0.25
C VAL A 243 3.96 0.34 -0.72
N THR A 244 3.12 -0.08 -1.65
CA THR A 244 2.52 0.77 -2.70
C THR A 244 1.00 0.55 -2.77
N PRO A 245 0.16 1.58 -2.55
CA PRO A 245 -1.29 1.44 -2.68
C PRO A 245 -1.67 1.13 -4.13
N ILE A 246 -2.62 0.21 -4.30
CA ILE A 246 -3.06 -0.30 -5.60
C ILE A 246 -4.57 -0.10 -5.80
N THR A 247 -5.03 1.12 -5.50
CA THR A 247 -6.44 1.52 -5.54
C THR A 247 -6.65 2.76 -6.43
N HIS A 248 -7.82 2.84 -7.07
CA HIS A 248 -8.29 4.05 -7.76
C HIS A 248 -9.28 4.88 -6.94
N ASP A 249 -9.81 4.34 -5.86
CA ASP A 249 -10.92 4.92 -5.11
C ASP A 249 -10.48 5.81 -3.95
N HIS A 250 -9.18 5.77 -3.61
CA HIS A 250 -8.58 6.57 -2.55
C HIS A 250 -7.42 7.44 -3.05
N ASN A 251 -7.09 8.49 -2.29
CA ASN A 251 -5.96 9.34 -2.60
C ASN A 251 -4.66 8.60 -2.29
N GLN A 252 -3.92 8.24 -3.34
CA GLN A 252 -2.71 7.44 -3.21
C GLN A 252 -1.59 8.17 -2.46
N HIS A 253 -1.48 9.51 -2.57
CA HIS A 253 -0.51 10.27 -1.76
C HIS A 253 -0.84 10.19 -0.27
N MET A 254 -2.10 10.42 0.12
CA MET A 254 -2.52 10.28 1.50
C MET A 254 -2.27 8.87 2.05
N LEU A 255 -2.55 7.82 1.25
CA LEU A 255 -2.28 6.42 1.61
C LEU A 255 -0.79 6.13 1.79
N ASN A 256 0.07 6.73 0.95
CA ASN A 256 1.51 6.68 1.13
C ASN A 256 1.95 7.39 2.41
N ASP A 257 1.38 8.57 2.68
CA ASP A 257 1.80 9.43 3.78
C ASP A 257 1.41 8.89 5.15
N ILE A 258 0.32 8.12 5.27
CA ILE A 258 -0.06 7.47 6.54
C ILE A 258 0.80 6.25 6.88
N GLY A 259 1.76 5.85 6.04
CA GLY A 259 2.81 4.91 6.43
C GLY A 259 3.73 5.47 7.53
N PRO A 260 4.72 4.69 8.00
CA PRO A 260 5.02 3.31 7.59
C PRO A 260 4.08 2.27 8.21
N TRP A 261 4.24 1.02 7.79
CA TRP A 261 3.45 -0.14 8.22
C TRP A 261 4.36 -1.17 8.90
N ASP A 262 3.87 -1.81 9.95
CA ASP A 262 4.48 -3.01 10.53
C ASP A 262 3.91 -4.23 9.83
N LEU A 263 4.66 -4.72 8.84
CA LEU A 263 4.24 -5.82 7.97
C LEU A 263 4.31 -7.18 8.68
N SER A 264 4.93 -7.25 9.86
CA SER A 264 4.96 -8.48 10.66
C SER A 264 3.59 -8.84 11.24
N ALA A 265 2.65 -7.89 11.22
CA ALA A 265 1.26 -8.09 11.64
C ALA A 265 0.36 -8.63 10.51
N ILE A 266 0.89 -8.88 9.30
CA ILE A 266 0.10 -9.47 8.22
C ILE A 266 -0.32 -10.88 8.63
N ALA A 267 -1.62 -11.15 8.52
CA ALA A 267 -2.22 -12.44 8.78
C ALA A 267 -3.08 -12.88 7.58
N PRO A 268 -3.31 -14.19 7.40
CA PRO A 268 -4.35 -14.68 6.51
C PRO A 268 -5.68 -14.00 6.82
N PHE A 269 -6.45 -13.70 5.78
CA PHE A 269 -7.78 -13.13 5.95
C PHE A 269 -8.67 -14.10 6.74
N SER A 270 -9.31 -13.57 7.78
CA SER A 270 -10.37 -14.24 8.51
C SER A 270 -11.67 -13.46 8.35
N ALA A 271 -12.80 -14.18 8.36
CA ALA A 271 -14.13 -13.58 8.32
C ALA A 271 -14.34 -12.53 9.41
N LYS A 272 -13.63 -12.63 10.55
CA LYS A 272 -13.65 -11.64 11.64
C LYS A 272 -13.16 -10.26 11.22
N PHE A 273 -12.33 -10.14 10.19
CA PHE A 273 -11.91 -8.84 9.64
C PHE A 273 -13.05 -8.13 8.89
N ALA A 274 -14.08 -8.86 8.47
CA ALA A 274 -15.28 -8.31 7.85
C ALA A 274 -16.44 -8.11 8.84
N GLU A 275 -16.25 -8.41 10.13
CA GLU A 275 -17.28 -8.19 11.16
C GLU A 275 -17.37 -6.70 11.53
N GLY A 276 -18.57 -6.13 11.40
CA GLY A 276 -18.86 -4.71 11.66
C GLY A 276 -19.05 -3.87 10.39
N ASP A 277 -19.10 -2.55 10.56
CA ASP A 277 -19.22 -1.58 9.46
C ASP A 277 -17.83 -1.29 8.85
N ILE A 278 -17.24 -2.30 8.20
CA ILE A 278 -15.93 -2.25 7.55
C ILE A 278 -16.08 -2.43 6.05
N MET A 279 -15.55 -1.50 5.27
CA MET A 279 -15.60 -1.52 3.81
C MET A 279 -14.31 -2.14 3.24
N PHE A 280 -14.44 -2.86 2.13
CA PHE A 280 -13.29 -3.37 1.37
C PHE A 280 -13.22 -2.63 0.04
N ASP A 281 -12.04 -2.15 -0.30
CA ASP A 281 -11.78 -1.58 -1.62
C ASP A 281 -11.44 -2.70 -2.61
N GLU A 282 -12.41 -3.01 -3.46
CA GLU A 282 -12.29 -4.02 -4.52
C GLU A 282 -11.89 -3.42 -5.88
N SER A 283 -11.40 -2.17 -5.92
CA SER A 283 -11.01 -1.50 -7.16
C SER A 283 -9.69 -2.00 -7.76
N TYR A 284 -8.98 -2.89 -7.05
CA TYR A 284 -7.76 -3.53 -7.54
C TYR A 284 -8.08 -4.50 -8.67
N LYS A 285 -8.09 -4.00 -9.91
CA LYS A 285 -7.92 -4.87 -11.07
C LYS A 285 -6.42 -5.09 -11.27
N ALA A 286 -6.04 -6.19 -11.90
CA ALA A 286 -4.65 -6.55 -12.21
C ALA A 286 -3.89 -5.50 -13.08
N ASP A 287 -4.48 -4.33 -13.37
CA ASP A 287 -3.78 -3.25 -14.05
C ASP A 287 -2.82 -2.53 -13.09
N SER A 288 -1.54 -2.50 -13.45
CA SER A 288 -0.47 -1.86 -12.68
C SER A 288 -0.60 -0.33 -12.57
N SER A 289 -1.69 0.28 -13.05
CA SER A 289 -1.81 1.73 -13.24
C SER A 289 -1.76 2.53 -11.93
N PRO A 290 -2.36 2.09 -10.80
CA PRO A 290 -2.16 2.71 -9.49
C PRO A 290 -0.72 2.69 -8.99
N ALA A 291 -0.06 1.52 -9.06
CA ALA A 291 1.32 1.38 -8.60
C ALA A 291 2.28 2.26 -9.42
N LEU A 292 2.04 2.33 -10.75
CA LEU A 292 2.76 3.23 -11.63
C LEU A 292 2.55 4.70 -11.24
N PHE A 293 1.35 5.10 -10.82
CA PHE A 293 1.09 6.48 -10.38
C PHE A 293 1.92 6.85 -9.15
N ILE A 294 1.93 6.02 -8.10
CA ILE A 294 2.77 6.26 -6.91
C ILE A 294 4.23 6.37 -7.28
N ARG A 295 4.70 5.46 -8.14
CA ARG A 295 6.08 5.48 -8.59
C ARG A 295 6.44 6.81 -9.26
N GLU A 296 5.60 7.27 -10.20
CA GLU A 296 5.88 8.49 -10.97
C GLU A 296 5.66 9.78 -10.17
N ASN A 297 4.71 9.81 -9.23
CA ASN A 297 4.28 11.05 -8.56
C ASN A 297 4.73 11.16 -7.09
N THR A 298 5.19 10.07 -6.49
CA THR A 298 5.67 10.05 -5.10
C THR A 298 7.13 9.61 -5.02
N LEU A 299 7.43 8.38 -5.44
CA LEU A 299 8.80 7.83 -5.33
C LEU A 299 9.78 8.64 -6.18
N LYS A 300 9.44 8.92 -7.43
CA LYS A 300 10.32 9.66 -8.35
C LYS A 300 10.69 11.07 -7.84
N PRO A 301 9.76 11.93 -7.37
CA PRO A 301 10.13 13.17 -6.70
C PRO A 301 11.02 13.00 -5.47
N GLU A 302 10.79 11.97 -4.64
CA GLU A 302 11.66 11.66 -3.48
C GLU A 302 13.07 11.28 -3.93
N ILE A 303 13.19 10.41 -4.94
CA ILE A 303 14.44 9.97 -5.55
C ILE A 303 15.21 11.18 -6.08
N VAL A 304 14.56 12.04 -6.89
CA VAL A 304 15.17 13.25 -7.45
C VAL A 304 15.67 14.17 -6.34
N THR A 305 14.85 14.43 -5.34
CA THR A 305 15.19 15.30 -4.20
C THR A 305 16.39 14.73 -3.42
N THR A 306 16.39 13.42 -3.19
CA THR A 306 17.47 12.72 -2.46
C THR A 306 18.77 12.75 -3.25
N ILE A 307 18.75 12.44 -4.53
CA ILE A 307 19.94 12.48 -5.41
C ILE A 307 20.53 13.89 -5.46
N LYS A 308 19.70 14.93 -5.60
CA LYS A 308 20.15 16.33 -5.60
C LYS A 308 20.84 16.73 -4.30
N LYS A 309 20.37 16.20 -3.15
CA LYS A 309 21.01 16.40 -1.85
C LYS A 309 22.34 15.64 -1.74
N LEU A 310 22.40 14.40 -2.24
CA LEU A 310 23.59 13.55 -2.16
C LEU A 310 24.72 14.00 -3.09
N TYR A 311 24.41 14.54 -4.27
CA TYR A 311 25.40 14.93 -5.27
C TYR A 311 25.26 16.38 -5.75
N PRO A 312 25.33 17.40 -4.87
CA PRO A 312 24.98 18.79 -5.19
C PRO A 312 25.62 19.34 -6.47
N SER A 313 24.82 19.99 -7.31
CA SER A 313 25.22 20.50 -8.61
C SER A 313 24.27 21.62 -9.07
N LYS A 314 24.74 22.50 -9.97
CA LYS A 314 23.91 23.57 -10.54
C LYS A 314 23.00 23.08 -11.66
N ASN A 315 23.45 22.09 -12.42
CA ASN A 315 22.76 21.56 -13.60
C ASN A 315 22.56 20.07 -13.43
N TYR A 316 21.31 19.64 -13.34
CA TYR A 316 20.97 18.23 -13.34
C TYR A 316 20.14 17.85 -14.53
N ARG A 317 20.42 16.67 -15.06
CA ARG A 317 19.50 15.92 -15.89
C ARG A 317 19.41 14.51 -15.34
N ILE A 318 18.24 14.11 -14.89
CA ILE A 318 17.98 12.71 -14.51
C ILE A 318 17.18 12.14 -15.67
N ASN A 319 17.80 11.24 -16.41
CA ASN A 319 17.33 10.85 -17.75
C ASN A 319 16.38 9.67 -17.71
N TRP A 320 16.70 8.67 -16.88
CA TRP A 320 16.02 7.38 -16.92
C TRP A 320 15.91 6.78 -15.53
N ILE A 321 14.80 6.10 -15.28
CA ILE A 321 14.63 5.16 -14.16
C ILE A 321 14.27 3.80 -14.74
N ARG A 322 15.01 2.78 -14.31
CA ARG A 322 14.71 1.37 -14.57
C ARG A 322 14.44 0.71 -13.23
N GLU A 323 13.54 -0.26 -13.26
CA GLU A 323 13.09 -0.98 -12.07
C GLU A 323 13.20 -2.48 -12.35
N GLU A 324 13.83 -3.20 -11.43
CA GLU A 324 13.72 -4.64 -11.33
C GLU A 324 12.80 -4.97 -10.17
N LEU A 325 11.70 -5.65 -10.47
CA LEU A 325 10.70 -6.07 -9.50
C LEU A 325 10.92 -7.55 -9.19
N ARG A 326 11.07 -7.91 -7.92
CA ARG A 326 11.32 -9.29 -7.49
C ARG A 326 10.12 -9.90 -6.78
N THR A 327 9.99 -9.69 -5.48
CA THR A 327 8.84 -10.17 -4.72
C THR A 327 7.67 -9.21 -4.91
N VAL A 328 6.45 -9.73 -5.03
CA VAL A 328 5.24 -8.91 -5.20
C VAL A 328 4.09 -9.61 -4.48
N LYS A 329 3.70 -9.09 -3.32
CA LYS A 329 2.56 -9.61 -2.56
C LYS A 329 1.48 -8.55 -2.49
N THR A 330 0.23 -8.96 -2.37
CA THR A 330 -0.87 -8.05 -2.06
C THR A 330 -1.40 -8.34 -0.66
N ALA A 331 -1.61 -7.28 0.12
CA ALA A 331 -2.26 -7.34 1.42
C ALA A 331 -3.23 -6.17 1.57
N MET A 332 -4.31 -6.40 2.30
CA MET A 332 -5.26 -5.33 2.66
C MET A 332 -4.82 -4.63 3.93
N LEU A 333 -4.65 -3.32 3.86
CA LEU A 333 -4.19 -2.51 5.00
C LEU A 333 -5.34 -1.71 5.61
N PRO A 334 -5.39 -1.60 6.95
CA PRO A 334 -6.49 -0.96 7.66
C PRO A 334 -6.35 0.56 7.62
N VAL A 335 -7.37 1.26 7.12
CA VAL A 335 -7.38 2.71 6.93
C VAL A 335 -8.70 3.28 7.43
N TYR A 336 -8.64 4.30 8.27
CA TYR A 336 -9.79 5.15 8.53
C TYR A 336 -9.81 6.33 7.55
N PHE A 337 -10.98 6.66 7.02
CA PHE A 337 -11.16 7.77 6.09
C PHE A 337 -12.31 8.67 6.52
N LEU A 338 -12.04 9.97 6.64
CA LEU A 338 -13.05 10.99 6.86
C LEU A 338 -13.21 11.83 5.60
N ASP A 339 -14.38 11.74 4.96
CA ASP A 339 -14.66 12.52 3.76
C ASP A 339 -14.82 14.02 4.08
N LYS A 340 -14.69 14.84 3.06
CA LYS A 340 -14.94 16.29 3.11
C LYS A 340 -16.38 16.64 3.51
N MET A 341 -16.59 17.89 3.94
CA MET A 341 -17.93 18.44 4.05
C MET A 341 -18.66 18.50 2.70
N SER A 342 -19.99 18.49 2.77
CA SER A 342 -20.87 18.78 1.63
C SER A 342 -20.70 20.22 1.14
N ASN A 343 -20.66 21.19 2.07
CA ASN A 343 -20.52 22.63 1.81
C ASN A 343 -19.28 23.21 2.52
N GLY A 344 -18.64 24.21 1.93
CA GLY A 344 -17.45 24.87 2.50
C GLY A 344 -16.12 24.32 1.99
N ILE A 345 -15.05 24.59 2.74
CA ILE A 345 -13.69 24.14 2.39
C ILE A 345 -13.63 22.62 2.49
N LYS A 346 -13.13 21.97 1.44
CA LYS A 346 -13.08 20.51 1.33
C LYS A 346 -11.79 19.99 1.93
N VAL A 347 -11.85 19.38 3.10
CA VAL A 347 -10.71 18.72 3.75
C VAL A 347 -11.03 17.26 4.03
N TYR A 348 -10.14 16.38 3.60
CA TYR A 348 -10.17 14.94 3.84
C TYR A 348 -9.17 14.57 4.93
N PHE A 349 -9.44 13.51 5.69
CA PHE A 349 -8.46 12.91 6.61
C PHE A 349 -8.31 11.42 6.34
N MET A 350 -7.10 10.91 6.52
CA MET A 350 -6.84 9.48 6.63
C MET A 350 -6.07 9.19 7.91
N VAL A 351 -6.38 8.06 8.54
CA VAL A 351 -5.64 7.55 9.70
C VAL A 351 -5.24 6.10 9.42
N ASN A 352 -3.96 5.79 9.64
CA ASN A 352 -3.46 4.42 9.64
C ASN A 352 -4.10 3.63 10.79
N GLY A 353 -4.85 2.57 10.46
CA GLY A 353 -5.57 1.74 11.43
C GLY A 353 -4.68 0.84 12.28
N GLN A 354 -3.38 0.77 12.00
CA GLN A 354 -2.39 0.05 12.80
C GLN A 354 -1.61 1.01 13.73
N THR A 355 -1.16 2.15 13.21
CA THR A 355 -0.21 3.03 13.92
C THR A 355 -0.82 4.32 14.47
N GLY A 356 -1.99 4.71 13.94
CA GLY A 356 -2.63 5.98 14.25
C GLY A 356 -1.98 7.18 13.58
N ALA A 357 -1.04 6.97 12.65
CA ALA A 357 -0.50 8.03 11.81
C ALA A 357 -1.63 8.70 11.03
N VAL A 358 -1.60 10.02 10.90
CA VAL A 358 -2.72 10.79 10.35
C VAL A 358 -2.24 11.79 9.32
N CYS A 359 -2.98 11.88 8.21
CA CYS A 359 -2.79 12.94 7.24
C CYS A 359 -4.09 13.64 6.89
N ALA A 360 -3.98 14.88 6.41
CA ALA A 360 -5.09 15.68 5.94
C ALA A 360 -4.76 16.34 4.60
N LEU A 361 -5.76 16.45 3.73
CA LEU A 361 -5.63 17.07 2.42
C LEU A 361 -6.76 18.09 2.20
N GLY A 362 -6.41 19.36 2.01
CA GLY A 362 -7.36 20.44 1.71
C GLY A 362 -7.44 20.76 0.21
N ARG A 363 -8.64 21.09 -0.28
CA ARG A 363 -8.83 21.67 -1.64
C ARG A 363 -8.80 23.19 -1.56
N GLY A 364 -7.77 23.82 -2.14
CA GLY A 364 -7.81 25.23 -2.53
C GLY A 364 -7.16 26.27 -1.60
N GLN A 365 -6.53 25.88 -0.48
CA GLN A 365 -5.78 26.82 0.38
C GLN A 365 -4.51 26.26 1.04
N MET A 366 -4.16 25.00 0.81
CA MET A 366 -2.81 24.54 1.11
C MET A 366 -1.93 24.89 -0.09
N GLU A 367 -1.08 25.90 0.06
CA GLU A 367 0.01 26.13 -0.89
C GLU A 367 0.91 24.91 -0.90
N GLY A 368 1.17 24.36 -2.09
CA GLY A 368 1.86 23.08 -2.23
C GLY A 368 0.88 21.91 -2.13
N ARG A 369 1.05 20.94 -3.03
CA ARG A 369 0.25 19.71 -3.14
C ARG A 369 0.58 18.73 -2.00
N GLU A 370 0.88 19.25 -0.82
CA GLU A 370 1.42 18.51 0.31
C GLU A 370 0.28 18.19 1.27
N THR A 371 0.23 16.96 1.74
CA THR A 371 -0.64 16.59 2.85
C THR A 371 -0.08 17.22 4.13
N LEU A 372 -0.94 17.62 5.07
CA LEU A 372 -0.49 17.81 6.44
C LEU A 372 -0.40 16.42 7.05
N PHE A 373 0.74 16.08 7.64
CA PHE A 373 0.96 14.77 8.24
C PHE A 373 1.41 14.88 9.69
N ALA A 374 1.05 13.88 10.50
CA ALA A 374 1.68 13.61 11.79
C ALA A 374 1.90 12.09 11.92
N PRO A 375 3.08 11.67 12.42
CA PRO A 375 3.34 10.27 12.66
C PRO A 375 2.40 9.70 13.72
N GLY A 376 2.23 8.38 13.70
CA GLY A 376 1.47 7.65 14.68
C GLY A 376 2.11 7.66 16.06
N ASN A 377 1.43 7.04 17.03
CA ASN A 377 1.92 6.96 18.41
C ASN A 377 2.88 5.78 18.63
N VAL A 378 3.34 5.12 17.56
CA VAL A 378 4.17 3.93 17.63
C VAL A 378 5.61 4.27 17.25
N ASP A 379 6.57 3.74 18.00
CA ASP A 379 7.98 3.82 17.62
C ASP A 379 8.22 2.92 16.41
N ILE A 380 8.48 3.52 15.26
CA ILE A 380 8.72 2.82 13.99
C ILE A 380 9.92 1.87 14.10
N ASN A 381 10.88 2.16 14.98
CA ASN A 381 12.03 1.26 15.21
C ASN A 381 11.64 -0.07 15.88
N SER A 382 10.43 -0.16 16.43
CA SER A 382 9.92 -1.40 17.04
C SER A 382 9.30 -2.35 16.01
N PHE A 383 9.07 -1.89 14.78
CA PHE A 383 8.51 -2.74 13.73
C PHE A 383 9.47 -3.88 13.43
N ARG A 384 8.99 -5.12 13.55
CA ARG A 384 9.80 -6.29 13.21
C ARG A 384 10.02 -6.35 11.71
N GLU A 385 9.06 -5.86 10.94
CA GLU A 385 9.13 -5.86 9.49
C GLU A 385 8.51 -4.60 8.90
N THR A 386 9.25 -3.89 8.05
CA THR A 386 8.79 -2.65 7.42
C THR A 386 9.58 -2.37 6.14
N THR A 387 9.23 -1.32 5.40
CA THR A 387 9.98 -0.90 4.22
C THR A 387 11.42 -0.54 4.60
N LEU A 388 12.40 -1.23 4.01
CA LEU A 388 13.82 -0.89 4.14
C LEU A 388 14.33 -0.38 2.80
N LYS A 389 15.15 0.67 2.84
CA LYS A 389 15.82 1.21 1.65
C LYS A 389 17.32 1.27 1.85
N SER A 390 18.08 0.78 0.88
CA SER A 390 19.53 0.94 0.88
C SER A 390 19.92 2.41 0.66
N GLY A 391 21.18 2.76 0.95
CA GLY A 391 21.75 4.01 0.41
C GLY A 391 21.85 3.94 -1.12
N TRP A 392 21.88 5.10 -1.78
CA TRP A 392 22.22 5.20 -3.20
C TRP A 392 23.68 4.83 -3.42
N GLN A 393 23.93 3.92 -4.37
CA GLN A 393 25.24 3.41 -4.68
C GLN A 393 25.63 3.75 -6.11
N PRO A 394 26.75 4.45 -6.35
CA PRO A 394 27.28 4.63 -7.68
C PRO A 394 27.72 3.29 -8.27
N VAL A 395 27.28 3.00 -9.49
CA VAL A 395 27.60 1.76 -10.20
C VAL A 395 28.06 2.06 -11.63
N VAL A 396 28.83 1.13 -12.20
CA VAL A 396 29.20 1.10 -13.61
C VAL A 396 28.79 -0.22 -14.22
N GLU A 397 28.19 -0.15 -15.40
CA GLU A 397 27.82 -1.34 -16.16
C GLU A 397 29.09 -2.00 -16.72
N GLN A 398 29.37 -3.24 -16.30
CA GLN A 398 30.50 -4.04 -16.80
C GLN A 398 30.11 -4.80 -18.06
N LYS A 399 28.89 -5.33 -18.06
CA LYS A 399 28.21 -6.02 -19.15
C LYS A 399 26.73 -5.71 -19.03
N SER A 400 25.95 -5.99 -20.08
CA SER A 400 24.50 -5.83 -20.06
C SER A 400 23.91 -6.39 -18.76
N GLN A 401 23.21 -5.56 -18.00
CA GLN A 401 22.55 -5.91 -16.72
C GLN A 401 23.47 -6.27 -15.54
N ILE A 402 24.81 -6.15 -15.69
CA ILE A 402 25.79 -6.47 -14.64
C ILE A 402 26.48 -5.19 -14.19
N TYR A 403 26.27 -4.80 -12.94
CA TYR A 403 26.67 -3.51 -12.39
C TYR A 403 27.64 -3.66 -11.23
N LYS A 404 28.84 -3.06 -11.36
CA LYS A 404 29.84 -3.04 -10.29
C LYS A 404 29.73 -1.76 -9.49
N ARG A 405 29.71 -1.86 -8.15
CA ARG A 405 29.78 -0.71 -7.26
C ARG A 405 31.13 -0.01 -7.38
N VAL A 406 31.11 1.32 -7.47
CA VAL A 406 32.31 2.16 -7.57
C VAL A 406 32.21 3.40 -6.70
N SER A 407 33.30 4.17 -6.62
CA SER A 407 33.26 5.49 -6.00
C SER A 407 32.40 6.47 -6.82
N ALA A 408 31.86 7.51 -6.16
CA ALA A 408 31.12 8.55 -6.87
C ALA A 408 31.99 9.24 -7.93
N ASP A 409 33.24 9.55 -7.60
CA ASP A 409 34.15 10.20 -8.56
C ASP A 409 34.39 9.34 -9.79
N GLU A 410 34.54 8.02 -9.62
CA GLU A 410 34.67 7.08 -10.73
C GLU A 410 33.39 6.98 -11.57
N ALA A 411 32.23 6.87 -10.93
CA ALA A 411 30.95 6.80 -11.63
C ALA A 411 30.66 8.07 -12.45
N PHE A 412 30.98 9.24 -11.91
CA PHE A 412 30.81 10.52 -12.59
C PHE A 412 31.97 10.87 -13.53
N ARG A 413 33.00 10.02 -13.71
CA ARG A 413 34.10 10.31 -14.64
C ARG A 413 33.54 10.57 -16.03
N LYS A 414 33.89 11.74 -16.59
CA LYS A 414 33.59 12.11 -17.97
C LYS A 414 33.87 10.93 -18.91
N LYS A 415 32.81 10.35 -19.50
CA LYS A 415 32.90 9.87 -20.88
C LYS A 415 33.31 11.08 -21.69
N GLY A 416 34.61 11.23 -21.93
CA GLY A 416 35.15 12.30 -22.75
C GLY A 416 34.54 12.19 -24.14
N LEU A 417 33.58 13.08 -24.47
CA LEU A 417 33.29 13.58 -25.83
C LEU A 417 32.08 14.53 -25.96
N LEU A 418 31.58 15.15 -24.89
CA LEU A 418 30.50 16.16 -25.00
C LEU A 418 30.89 17.57 -24.53
N LYS A 419 32.17 17.94 -24.67
CA LYS A 419 32.64 19.33 -24.50
C LYS A 419 32.24 20.27 -25.67
N ARG A 420 31.29 19.89 -26.55
CA ARG A 420 30.95 20.66 -27.77
C ARG A 420 29.53 21.21 -27.87
N LEU A 421 28.63 20.94 -26.93
CA LEU A 421 27.23 21.38 -27.05
C LEU A 421 26.79 22.54 -26.14
N PHE A 422 27.64 23.00 -25.21
CA PHE A 422 27.30 24.10 -24.30
C PHE A 422 28.14 25.38 -24.45
N GLU A 423 29.01 25.48 -25.47
CA GLU A 423 29.75 26.73 -25.77
C GLU A 423 29.15 27.54 -26.93
N LYS A 424 27.99 27.17 -27.46
CA LYS A 424 27.23 28.00 -28.40
C LYS A 424 25.73 27.87 -28.18
N ARG A 425 25.19 28.60 -27.21
CA ARG A 425 23.92 29.32 -27.31
C ARG A 425 23.72 30.25 -26.13
#